data_AF-A0A9W6FJP9-F1
#
_entry.id   AF-A0A9W6FJP9-F1
#
_cell.length_a   1.000
_cell.length_b   1.000
_cell.length_c   1.000
_cell.angle_alpha   90.00
_cell.angle_beta   90.00
_cell.angle_gamma   90.00
#
_symmetry.space_group_name_H-M   'P 1'
#
loop_
_entity.id
_entity.type
_entity.pdbx_description
1 polymer ?
#
loop_
_entity_poly.entity_id
_entity_poly.type
_entity_poly.pdbx_seq_one_letter_code
_entity_poly.pdbx_strand_id
1 'polypeptide(L)'
;MRLLEEDIRKTTPILCEIQRDYIKYMHDADWRVSVKYNNRKFVGLAVQINGRMFVVPLTSQTTKERIARGKKKRSAAITTFLKVAGEEIANLLHNNMFPVPDDQIKPIQIDPKVDTYLANEERQIRKKWVEINSKSIAVYRERYDKESRNYYFFNKTCCDFKKLEVECDRWEREHNISSTL
;
A
#
# COMPACT_ATOMS: atom_id res chain seq x y z
N MET A 1 -5.94 17.66 -7.10
CA MET A 1 -6.47 18.29 -5.87
C MET A 1 -5.81 17.66 -4.65
N ARG A 2 -5.45 18.46 -3.64
CA ARG A 2 -4.97 17.95 -2.34
C ARG A 2 -6.22 17.66 -1.50
N LEU A 3 -6.46 16.41 -1.12
CA LEU A 3 -7.53 16.09 -0.17
C LEU A 3 -7.19 16.74 1.17
N LEU A 4 -8.13 17.51 1.74
CA LEU A 4 -7.97 18.04 3.10
C LEU A 4 -8.17 16.91 4.10
N GLU A 5 -7.64 17.05 5.32
CA GLU A 5 -7.84 16.03 6.37
C GLU A 5 -9.33 15.79 6.67
N GLU A 6 -10.15 16.84 6.60
CA GLU A 6 -11.61 16.76 6.75
C GLU A 6 -12.27 15.92 5.66
N ASP A 7 -11.74 15.94 4.44
CA ASP A 7 -12.21 15.10 3.33
C ASP A 7 -11.80 13.66 3.55
N ILE A 8 -10.56 13.42 3.99
CA ILE A 8 -10.06 12.07 4.29
C ILE A 8 -10.93 11.41 5.37
N ARG A 9 -11.35 12.15 6.40
CA ARG A 9 -12.24 11.64 7.46
C ARG A 9 -13.60 11.15 6.94
N LYS A 10 -14.07 11.68 5.80
CA LYS A 10 -15.33 11.27 5.16
C LYS A 10 -15.16 10.06 4.24
N THR A 11 -13.92 9.74 3.84
CA THR A 11 -13.62 8.54 3.04
C THR A 11 -13.49 7.30 3.92
N THR A 12 -13.79 6.14 3.36
CA THR A 12 -13.64 4.85 4.04
C THR A 12 -12.44 4.10 3.47
N PRO A 13 -11.55 3.53 4.32
CA PRO A 13 -10.46 2.68 3.83
C PRO A 13 -10.99 1.45 3.10
N ILE A 14 -10.40 1.11 1.96
CA ILE A 14 -10.75 -0.08 1.18
C ILE A 14 -9.61 -1.09 1.27
N LEU A 15 -9.82 -2.17 2.02
CA LEU A 15 -8.97 -3.35 1.92
C LEU A 15 -9.30 -4.10 0.63
N CYS A 16 -8.28 -4.43 -0.15
CA CYS A 16 -8.44 -4.97 -1.49
C CYS A 16 -7.40 -6.04 -1.82
N GLU A 17 -7.80 -6.91 -2.74
CA GLU A 17 -6.92 -7.77 -3.53
C GLU A 17 -6.67 -7.09 -4.88
N ILE A 18 -5.44 -7.22 -5.39
CA ILE A 18 -5.08 -6.71 -6.71
C ILE A 18 -4.83 -7.89 -7.65
N GLN A 19 -5.24 -7.76 -8.91
CA GLN A 19 -5.05 -8.80 -9.91
C GLN A 19 -3.57 -9.18 -10.03
N ARG A 20 -3.30 -10.49 -10.08
CA ARG A 20 -1.93 -11.01 -10.01
C ARG A 20 -1.05 -10.53 -11.15
N ASP A 21 -1.61 -10.45 -12.36
CA ASP A 21 -0.83 -10.09 -13.55
C ASP A 21 -0.47 -8.61 -13.56
N TYR A 22 -1.36 -7.74 -13.08
CA TYR A 22 -1.02 -6.33 -12.85
C TYR A 22 0.10 -6.17 -11.80
N ILE A 23 0.06 -6.90 -10.69
CA ILE A 23 1.15 -6.85 -9.68
C ILE A 23 2.49 -7.27 -10.29
N LYS A 24 2.51 -8.33 -11.12
CA LYS A 24 3.74 -8.79 -11.78
C LYS A 24 4.27 -7.71 -12.73
N TYR A 25 3.42 -7.14 -13.57
CA TYR A 25 3.78 -6.04 -14.47
C TYR A 25 4.42 -4.86 -13.69
N MET A 26 3.80 -4.45 -12.58
CA MET A 26 4.34 -3.39 -11.74
C MET A 26 5.64 -3.78 -11.03
N HIS A 27 5.82 -5.07 -10.68
CA HIS A 27 7.06 -5.60 -10.13
C HIS A 27 8.20 -5.62 -11.15
N ASP A 28 7.91 -5.91 -12.42
CA ASP A 28 8.91 -5.87 -13.47
C ASP A 28 9.37 -4.43 -13.73
N ALA A 29 8.46 -3.46 -13.60
CA ALA A 29 8.79 -2.04 -13.65
C ALA A 29 9.61 -1.56 -12.43
N ASP A 30 9.25 -1.98 -11.21
CA ASP A 30 10.06 -1.76 -10.00
C ASP A 30 9.96 -2.97 -9.07
N TRP A 31 11.07 -3.71 -8.95
CA TRP A 31 11.16 -4.94 -8.17
C TRP A 31 10.80 -4.78 -6.69
N ARG A 32 10.72 -3.53 -6.18
CA ARG A 32 10.26 -3.23 -4.82
C ARG A 32 8.74 -3.41 -4.67
N VAL A 33 7.96 -3.42 -5.74
CA VAL A 33 6.53 -3.78 -5.65
C VAL A 33 6.42 -5.21 -5.14
N SER A 34 5.66 -5.42 -4.08
CA SER A 34 5.64 -6.72 -3.39
C SER A 34 4.79 -7.75 -4.16
N VAL A 35 5.43 -8.81 -4.62
CA VAL A 35 4.74 -10.01 -5.14
C VAL A 35 4.50 -11.03 -4.01
N LYS A 36 3.46 -11.85 -4.17
CA LYS A 36 3.18 -13.01 -3.29
C LYS A 36 3.35 -14.30 -4.08
N TYR A 37 4.04 -15.26 -3.47
CA TYR A 37 4.25 -16.61 -4.02
C TYR A 37 3.25 -17.60 -3.41
N ASN A 38 3.22 -18.83 -3.96
CA ASN A 38 2.44 -19.95 -3.44
C ASN A 38 0.93 -19.68 -3.35
N ASN A 39 0.35 -19.04 -4.36
CA ASN A 39 -1.08 -18.67 -4.44
C ASN A 39 -1.60 -17.80 -3.28
N ARG A 40 -0.71 -17.25 -2.45
CA ARG A 40 -1.13 -16.31 -1.41
C ARG A 40 -1.64 -15.04 -2.06
N LYS A 41 -2.85 -14.64 -1.68
CA LYS A 41 -3.44 -13.40 -2.16
C LYS A 41 -2.64 -12.19 -1.68
N PHE A 42 -2.47 -11.22 -2.58
CA PHE A 42 -1.97 -9.91 -2.21
C PHE A 42 -3.12 -9.15 -1.55
N VAL A 43 -2.89 -8.65 -0.34
CA VAL A 43 -3.84 -7.76 0.35
C VAL A 43 -3.16 -6.42 0.53
N GLY A 44 -3.87 -5.36 0.18
CA GLY A 44 -3.44 -3.99 0.38
C GLY A 44 -4.58 -3.09 0.80
N LEU A 45 -4.21 -1.86 1.10
CA LEU A 45 -5.13 -0.78 1.44
C LEU A 45 -5.10 0.26 0.33
N ALA A 46 -6.24 0.51 -0.29
CA ALA A 46 -6.37 1.55 -1.30
C ALA A 46 -6.35 2.94 -0.65
N VAL A 47 -5.57 3.85 -1.20
CA VAL A 47 -5.42 5.25 -0.77
C VAL A 47 -5.36 6.15 -2.00
N GLN A 48 -5.80 7.39 -1.89
CA GLN A 48 -5.73 8.34 -3.00
C GLN A 48 -4.55 9.30 -2.80
N ILE A 49 -3.67 9.38 -3.80
CA ILE A 49 -2.51 10.28 -3.81
C ILE A 49 -2.53 11.06 -5.13
N ASN A 50 -2.52 12.39 -5.05
CA ASN A 50 -2.54 13.28 -6.22
C ASN A 50 -3.67 12.99 -7.23
N GLY A 51 -4.81 12.48 -6.76
CA GLY A 51 -5.96 12.12 -7.61
C GLY A 51 -5.92 10.71 -8.18
N ARG A 52 -4.85 9.94 -7.95
CA ARG A 52 -4.72 8.55 -8.39
C ARG A 52 -4.88 7.57 -7.25
N MET A 53 -5.43 6.40 -7.53
CA MET A 53 -5.48 5.30 -6.58
C MET A 53 -4.12 4.63 -6.47
N PHE A 54 -3.68 4.46 -5.23
CA PHE A 54 -2.50 3.71 -4.83
C PHE A 54 -2.90 2.60 -3.89
N VAL A 55 -2.13 1.53 -3.85
CA VAL A 55 -2.34 0.44 -2.91
C VAL A 55 -1.11 0.29 -2.03
N VAL A 56 -1.33 0.36 -0.72
CA VAL A 56 -0.30 0.14 0.30
C VAL A 56 -0.32 -1.34 0.71
N PRO A 57 0.75 -2.12 0.49
CA PRO A 57 0.77 -3.53 0.84
C PRO A 57 0.58 -3.77 2.35
N LEU A 58 -0.32 -4.70 2.69
CA LEU A 58 -0.50 -5.21 4.05
C LEU A 58 0.35 -6.47 4.24
N THR A 59 0.96 -6.60 5.42
CA THR A 59 1.75 -7.79 5.78
C THR A 59 1.59 -8.16 7.24
N SER A 60 1.38 -9.45 7.47
CA SER A 60 1.40 -10.06 8.81
C SER A 60 2.82 -10.16 9.39
N GLN A 61 3.87 -9.88 8.61
CA GLN A 61 5.25 -9.96 9.10
C GLN A 61 5.55 -8.87 10.14
N THR A 62 5.22 -9.13 11.40
CA THR A 62 5.44 -8.21 12.52
C THR A 62 6.93 -8.02 12.83
N THR A 63 7.26 -7.03 13.67
CA THR A 63 8.62 -6.85 14.19
C THR A 63 9.15 -8.13 14.84
N LYS A 64 8.33 -8.80 15.66
CA LYS A 64 8.69 -10.06 16.32
C LYS A 64 9.01 -11.16 15.31
N GLU A 65 8.12 -11.35 14.32
CA GLU A 65 8.33 -12.34 13.25
C GLU A 65 9.57 -12.05 12.40
N ARG A 66 9.86 -10.77 12.14
CA ARG A 66 11.07 -10.37 11.41
C ARG A 66 12.34 -10.67 12.18
N ILE A 67 12.38 -10.30 13.46
CA ILE A 67 13.54 -10.55 14.32
C ILE A 67 13.80 -12.05 14.45
N ALA A 68 12.74 -12.86 14.62
CA ALA A 68 12.83 -14.32 14.65
C ALA A 68 13.44 -14.91 13.36
N ARG A 69 13.36 -14.19 12.23
CA ARG A 69 13.96 -14.56 10.93
C ARG A 69 15.28 -13.85 10.65
N GLY A 70 15.92 -13.26 11.66
CA GLY A 70 17.18 -12.52 11.52
C GLY A 70 17.06 -11.17 10.81
N LYS A 71 15.84 -10.63 10.65
CA LYS A 71 15.59 -9.35 9.97
C LYS A 71 15.39 -8.23 10.99
N LYS A 72 15.91 -7.04 10.67
CA LYS A 72 15.71 -5.82 11.48
C LYS A 72 14.25 -5.36 11.47
N LYS A 73 13.84 -4.63 12.52
CA LYS A 73 12.59 -3.88 12.56
C LYS A 73 12.48 -2.93 11.35
N ARG A 74 11.27 -2.76 10.81
CA ARG A 74 11.04 -1.78 9.73
C ARG A 74 11.14 -0.34 10.25
N SER A 75 11.52 0.59 9.38
CA SER A 75 11.54 2.01 9.75
C SER A 75 10.12 2.56 9.88
N ALA A 76 9.84 3.27 10.98
CA ALA A 76 8.55 3.91 11.21
C ALA A 76 8.24 5.05 10.22
N ALA A 77 9.27 5.58 9.56
CA ALA A 77 9.13 6.62 8.53
C ALA A 77 8.36 6.12 7.30
N ILE A 78 8.42 4.81 7.02
CA ILE A 78 7.83 4.19 5.83
C ILE A 78 6.86 3.05 6.16
N THR A 79 6.60 2.79 7.43
CA THR A 79 5.74 1.71 7.89
C THR A 79 4.76 2.20 8.94
N THR A 80 3.50 1.77 8.82
CA THR A 80 2.51 1.89 9.89
C THR A 80 2.31 0.56 10.57
N PHE A 81 2.57 0.52 11.88
CA PHE A 81 2.40 -0.65 12.72
C PHE A 81 0.97 -0.69 13.27
N LEU A 82 0.22 -1.73 12.91
CA LEU A 82 -1.12 -2.00 13.41
C LEU A 82 -1.00 -2.82 14.69
N LYS A 83 -1.71 -2.39 15.74
CA LYS A 83 -1.59 -2.97 17.07
C LYS A 83 -2.95 -3.24 17.70
N VAL A 84 -3.06 -4.34 18.45
CA VAL A 84 -4.22 -4.67 19.28
C VAL A 84 -3.70 -4.92 20.69
N ALA A 85 -4.26 -4.23 21.69
CA ALA A 85 -3.83 -4.33 23.08
C ALA A 85 -2.30 -4.17 23.27
N GLY A 86 -1.66 -3.28 22.50
CA GLY A 86 -0.22 -3.02 22.55
C GLY A 86 0.65 -3.94 21.66
N GLU A 87 0.13 -5.12 21.31
CA GLU A 87 0.80 -6.10 20.47
C GLU A 87 0.68 -5.76 18.98
N GLU A 88 1.79 -5.86 18.25
CA GLU A 88 1.82 -5.66 16.80
C GLU A 88 1.21 -6.87 16.09
N ILE A 89 0.17 -6.63 15.28
CA ILE A 89 -0.49 -7.69 14.51
C ILE A 89 -0.12 -7.64 13.04
N ALA A 90 0.10 -6.45 12.48
CA ALA A 90 0.33 -6.27 11.05
C ALA A 90 1.01 -4.95 10.73
N ASN A 91 1.47 -4.82 9.48
CA ASN A 91 2.16 -3.65 8.99
C ASN A 91 1.65 -3.22 7.61
N LEU A 92 1.49 -1.91 7.42
CA LEU A 92 1.29 -1.28 6.12
C LEU A 92 2.63 -0.71 5.61
N LEU A 93 3.01 -1.08 4.39
CA LEU A 93 4.32 -0.79 3.80
C LEU A 93 4.25 0.36 2.79
N HIS A 94 4.24 1.60 3.27
CA HIS A 94 4.12 2.79 2.42
C HIS A 94 5.27 2.92 1.40
N ASN A 95 6.46 2.44 1.72
CA ASN A 95 7.58 2.43 0.76
C ASN A 95 7.33 1.51 -0.45
N ASN A 96 6.49 0.47 -0.31
CA ASN A 96 6.20 -0.49 -1.36
C ASN A 96 4.85 -0.21 -2.04
N MET A 97 4.24 0.95 -1.81
CA MET A 97 2.99 1.32 -2.47
C MET A 97 3.20 1.56 -3.97
N PHE A 98 2.14 1.35 -4.74
CA PHE A 98 2.15 1.51 -6.19
C PHE A 98 0.77 1.96 -6.68
N PRO A 99 0.70 2.71 -7.79
CA PRO A 99 -0.56 3.13 -8.40
C PRO A 99 -1.28 1.93 -9.02
N VAL A 100 -2.61 1.97 -9.00
CA VAL A 100 -3.45 0.88 -9.49
C VAL A 100 -4.68 1.46 -10.18
N PRO A 101 -5.07 0.96 -11.37
CA PRO A 101 -6.34 1.30 -12.01
C PRO A 101 -7.53 0.75 -11.21
N ASP A 102 -8.68 1.42 -11.28
CA ASP A 102 -9.85 1.05 -10.48
C ASP A 102 -10.36 -0.37 -10.77
N ASP A 103 -10.27 -0.83 -12.03
CA ASP A 103 -10.70 -2.17 -12.47
C ASP A 103 -9.76 -3.31 -11.98
N GLN A 104 -8.55 -2.95 -11.52
CA GLN A 104 -7.61 -3.89 -10.92
C GLN A 104 -7.78 -4.02 -9.40
N ILE A 105 -8.62 -3.17 -8.78
CA ILE A 105 -8.92 -3.20 -7.34
C ILE A 105 -10.14 -4.08 -7.09
N LYS A 106 -9.94 -5.18 -6.35
CA LYS A 106 -11.04 -6.03 -5.89
C LYS A 106 -11.22 -5.86 -4.38
N PRO A 107 -12.27 -5.15 -3.91
CA PRO A 107 -12.56 -5.02 -2.49
C PRO A 107 -12.73 -6.37 -1.81
N ILE A 108 -12.17 -6.53 -0.61
CA ILE A 108 -12.35 -7.73 0.19
C ILE A 108 -13.63 -7.59 1.00
N GLN A 109 -14.50 -8.61 0.93
CA GLN A 109 -15.59 -8.77 1.88
C GLN A 109 -15.10 -9.55 3.09
N ILE A 110 -15.17 -8.95 4.27
CA ILE A 110 -14.72 -9.55 5.52
C ILE A 110 -15.96 -9.99 6.29
N ASP A 111 -16.07 -11.29 6.58
CA ASP A 111 -17.01 -11.80 7.57
C ASP A 111 -16.26 -11.94 8.92
N PRO A 112 -16.54 -11.08 9.92
CA PRO A 112 -15.85 -11.12 11.21
C PRO A 112 -16.07 -12.43 11.98
N LYS A 113 -17.11 -13.21 11.66
CA LYS A 113 -17.35 -14.53 12.28
C LYS A 113 -16.43 -15.61 11.72
N VAL A 114 -15.89 -15.40 10.52
CA VAL A 114 -15.02 -16.35 9.82
C VAL A 114 -13.56 -15.91 9.88
N ASP A 115 -13.27 -14.62 9.61
CA ASP A 115 -11.91 -14.07 9.60
C ASP A 115 -11.76 -12.97 10.66
N THR A 116 -11.62 -13.40 11.91
CA THR A 116 -11.40 -12.51 13.04
C THR A 116 -10.07 -11.74 12.93
N TYR A 117 -9.08 -12.29 12.22
CA TYR A 117 -7.76 -11.69 12.09
C TYR A 117 -7.81 -10.49 11.13
N LEU A 118 -8.33 -10.65 9.92
CA LEU A 118 -8.46 -9.57 8.95
C LEU A 118 -9.48 -8.52 9.42
N ALA A 119 -10.54 -8.91 10.12
CA ALA A 119 -11.47 -7.98 10.77
C ALA A 119 -10.78 -7.10 11.82
N ASN A 120 -9.84 -7.65 12.60
CA ASN A 120 -9.04 -6.87 13.54
C ASN A 120 -8.10 -5.90 12.82
N GLU A 121 -7.44 -6.33 11.74
CA GLU A 121 -6.61 -5.46 10.91
C GLU A 121 -7.43 -4.29 10.32
N GLU A 122 -8.59 -4.58 9.73
CA GLU A 122 -9.51 -3.57 9.19
C GLU A 122 -9.94 -2.56 10.26
N ARG A 123 -10.30 -3.03 11.46
CA ARG A 123 -10.68 -2.16 12.58
C ARG A 123 -9.54 -1.22 12.97
N GLN A 124 -8.29 -1.71 13.02
CA GLN A 124 -7.15 -0.85 13.32
C GLN A 124 -6.86 0.15 12.20
N ILE A 125 -7.04 -0.26 10.94
CA ILE A 125 -6.90 0.64 9.78
C ILE A 125 -7.93 1.78 9.87
N ARG A 126 -9.20 1.47 10.11
CA ARG A 126 -10.28 2.47 10.25
C ARG A 126 -9.96 3.49 11.36
N LYS A 127 -9.46 3.03 12.52
CA LYS A 127 -9.05 3.91 13.63
C LYS A 127 -7.91 4.86 13.27
N LYS A 128 -7.00 4.43 12.40
CA LYS A 128 -5.79 5.16 12.01
C LYS A 128 -5.88 5.77 10.61
N TRP A 129 -7.08 5.84 10.03
CA TRP A 129 -7.23 6.09 8.60
C TRP A 129 -6.58 7.40 8.14
N VAL A 130 -6.83 8.49 8.87
CA VAL A 130 -6.24 9.80 8.60
C VAL A 130 -4.71 9.73 8.68
N GLU A 131 -4.14 9.13 9.72
CA GLU A 131 -2.70 8.98 9.89
C GLU A 131 -2.05 8.16 8.77
N ILE A 132 -2.71 7.07 8.36
CA ILE A 132 -2.24 6.18 7.30
C ILE A 132 -2.21 6.94 5.96
N ASN A 133 -3.29 7.65 5.63
CA ASN A 133 -3.40 8.39 4.38
C ASN A 133 -2.38 9.54 4.34
N SER A 134 -2.33 10.36 5.40
CA SER A 134 -1.34 11.44 5.54
C SER A 134 0.10 10.92 5.46
N LYS A 135 0.40 9.74 6.04
CA LYS A 135 1.72 9.13 5.91
C LYS A 135 2.02 8.67 4.49
N SER A 136 1.07 8.06 3.78
CA SER A 136 1.27 7.69 2.37
C SER A 136 1.63 8.91 1.52
N ILE A 137 0.93 10.04 1.70
CA ILE A 137 1.22 11.30 1.03
C ILE A 137 2.61 11.83 1.42
N ALA A 138 2.97 11.78 2.70
CA ALA A 138 4.29 12.22 3.17
C ALA A 138 5.42 11.38 2.58
N VAL A 139 5.29 10.05 2.59
CA VAL A 139 6.27 9.11 2.01
C VAL A 139 6.43 9.35 0.50
N TYR A 140 5.34 9.62 -0.22
CA TYR A 140 5.40 10.01 -1.63
C TYR A 140 6.26 11.27 -1.83
N ARG A 141 6.07 12.30 -1.01
CA ARG A 141 6.82 13.56 -1.11
C ARG A 141 8.28 13.40 -0.74
N GLU A 142 8.58 12.78 0.41
CA GLU A 142 9.94 12.54 0.89
C GLU A 142 10.80 11.75 -0.10
N ARG A 143 10.18 10.87 -0.89
CA ARG A 143 10.87 10.13 -1.96
C ARG A 143 11.53 11.04 -3.01
N TYR A 144 11.04 12.27 -3.17
CA TYR A 144 11.52 13.22 -4.18
C TYR A 144 12.08 14.52 -3.59
N ASP A 145 12.05 14.69 -2.27
CA ASP A 145 12.61 15.87 -1.60
C ASP A 145 14.13 15.73 -1.45
N LYS A 146 14.88 16.38 -2.34
CA LYS A 146 16.34 16.33 -2.38
C LYS A 146 17.01 17.05 -1.21
N GLU A 147 16.31 17.98 -0.57
CA GLU A 147 16.81 18.75 0.58
C GLU A 147 16.59 18.01 1.90
N SER A 148 15.72 16.99 1.91
CA SER A 148 15.50 16.13 3.08
C SER A 148 16.77 15.37 3.44
N ARG A 149 17.17 15.42 4.72
CA ARG A 149 18.25 14.58 5.28
C ARG A 149 18.03 13.08 5.06
N ASN A 150 16.78 12.67 4.82
CA ASN A 150 16.41 11.28 4.60
C ASN A 150 16.31 10.93 3.11
N TYR A 151 16.59 11.85 2.18
CA TYR A 151 16.42 11.66 0.74
C TYR A 151 17.00 10.32 0.25
N TYR A 152 18.26 10.02 0.58
CA TYR A 152 18.92 8.77 0.18
C TYR A 152 18.24 7.52 0.74
N PHE A 153 17.72 7.59 1.97
CA PHE A 153 16.97 6.48 2.58
C PHE A 153 15.66 6.22 1.83
N PHE A 154 14.87 7.27 1.57
CA PHE A 154 13.60 7.12 0.85
C PHE A 154 13.84 6.69 -0.61
N ASN A 155 14.82 7.28 -1.29
CA ASN A 155 15.18 6.94 -2.67
C ASN A 155 15.59 5.46 -2.81
N LYS A 156 16.40 4.96 -1.87
CA LYS A 156 16.86 3.57 -1.89
C LYS A 156 15.74 2.57 -1.58
N THR A 157 14.89 2.89 -0.61
CA THR A 157 13.96 1.92 0.00
C THR A 157 12.54 1.94 -0.55
N CYS A 158 12.08 3.07 -1.11
CA CYS A 158 10.75 3.16 -1.70
C CYS A 158 10.78 2.84 -3.18
N CYS A 159 9.64 2.37 -3.69
CA CYS A 159 9.38 2.32 -5.12
C CYS A 159 9.61 3.70 -5.76
N ASP A 160 9.96 3.69 -7.04
CA ASP A 160 9.88 4.88 -7.87
C ASP A 160 8.41 5.13 -8.26
N PHE A 161 7.69 5.85 -7.39
CA PHE A 161 6.26 6.10 -7.57
C PHE A 161 5.93 6.78 -8.90
N LYS A 162 6.77 7.69 -9.39
CA LYS A 162 6.54 8.42 -10.64
C LYS A 162 6.76 7.52 -11.85
N LYS A 163 7.79 6.66 -11.82
CA LYS A 163 7.97 5.62 -12.84
C LYS A 163 6.74 4.71 -12.88
N LEU A 164 6.27 4.26 -11.72
CA LEU A 164 5.11 3.38 -11.63
C LEU A 164 3.80 4.09 -12.06
N GLU A 165 3.64 5.40 -11.86
CA GLU A 165 2.49 6.16 -12.39
C GLU A 165 2.46 6.10 -13.93
N VAL A 166 3.62 6.27 -14.59
CA VAL A 166 3.74 6.16 -16.05
C VAL A 166 3.39 4.75 -16.55
N GLU A 167 3.84 3.71 -15.85
CA GLU A 167 3.52 2.33 -16.22
C GLU A 167 2.04 1.99 -15.97
N CYS A 168 1.42 2.59 -14.95
CA CYS A 168 -0.02 2.49 -14.72
C CYS A 168 -0.81 3.13 -15.87
N ASP A 169 -0.43 4.34 -16.31
CA ASP A 169 -1.05 5.00 -17.47
C ASP A 169 -0.89 4.19 -18.76
N ARG A 170 0.24 3.50 -18.90
CA ARG A 170 0.47 2.60 -20.02
C ARG A 170 -0.46 1.39 -19.97
N TRP A 171 -0.55 0.72 -18.82
CA TRP A 171 -1.43 -0.42 -18.62
C TRP A 171 -2.89 -0.07 -18.96
N GLU A 172 -3.39 1.04 -18.41
CA GLU A 172 -4.77 1.51 -18.67
C GLU A 172 -5.01 1.75 -20.15
N ARG A 173 -4.07 2.36 -20.88
CA ARG A 173 -4.20 2.56 -22.33
C ARG A 173 -4.25 1.23 -23.09
N GLU A 174 -3.35 0.30 -22.78
CA GLU A 174 -3.25 -0.99 -23.49
C GLU A 174 -4.45 -1.90 -23.22
N HIS A 175 -5.05 -1.82 -22.02
CA HIS A 175 -6.15 -2.70 -21.60
C HIS A 175 -7.55 -2.06 -21.76
N ASN A 176 -7.66 -0.73 -21.84
CA ASN A 176 -8.91 -0.05 -22.21
C ASN A 176 -9.20 -0.12 -23.71
N ILE A 177 -8.19 -0.27 -24.56
CA ILE A 177 -8.41 -0.46 -26.01
C ILE A 177 -9.04 -1.83 -26.29
N SER A 178 -8.80 -2.84 -25.44
CA SER A 178 -9.34 -4.19 -25.63
C SER A 178 -10.81 -4.35 -25.21
N SER A 179 -11.42 -3.34 -24.58
CA SER A 179 -12.85 -3.33 -24.21
C SER A 179 -13.72 -2.51 -25.17
N THR A 180 -13.14 -1.95 -26.24
CA THR A 180 -13.85 -1.11 -27.24
C THR A 180 -13.80 -1.68 -28.67
N LEU A 181 -13.38 -2.93 -28.85
CA LEU A 181 -13.38 -3.69 -30.12
C LEU A 181 -14.14 -5.00 -29.92
#